data_AF-L2GMN0-F1
#
_entry.id   AF-L2GMN0-F1
#
_cell.length_a   1.000
_cell.length_b   1.000
_cell.length_c   1.000
_cell.angle_alpha   90.00
_cell.angle_beta   90.00
_cell.angle_gamma   90.00
#
_symmetry.space_group_name_H-M   'P 1'
#
loop_
_entity.id
_entity.type
_entity.pdbx_description
1 polymer ?
#
loop_
_entity_poly.entity_id
_entity_poly.type
_entity_poly.pdbx_seq_one_letter_code
_entity_poly.pdbx_strand_id
1 'polypeptide(L)'
;MVSTLQQSINFVARTHISDLKNAFYNLLTFGMFYVVCRLSKRMEIILKTSPAILSEANCVLLEDQYGQYQIVMVKRIPTRNTLVLSRYIKDHCCTILDTCYGRFIYDYKLDKFVIPSYIFNVKKSFDDVYQSYIMKSKEEERTENYEKTIIFGKNELGMQIPELSEIFLNQLFDPLVLWEIISLIIWISINYIIYASVASIIFTAMFVIEINREIKNRNALLRSLRVSNVRALREGAFRSVPECDILPGDIVYIDTTDNFTCDVEILKGDVITDESFLTGEAVPICKGIGSIVYSGTKVIKSTSSSVSLNNTKLEKLVRVKNLTRSKASSFVAPVSSFDQTDNSAIGIVLKTGKKN
;
A
#
# COMPACT_ATOMS: atom_id res chain seq x y z
N MET A 1 -18.76 -6.03 6.89
CA MET A 1 -17.40 -5.72 7.41
C MET A 1 -17.03 -4.25 7.30
N VAL A 2 -17.39 -3.52 6.22
CA VAL A 2 -17.12 -2.08 6.12
C VAL A 2 -17.89 -1.24 7.17
N SER A 3 -19.13 -1.64 7.50
CA SER A 3 -19.96 -0.94 8.50
C SER A 3 -19.46 -1.06 9.94
N THR A 4 -18.73 -2.13 10.28
CA THR A 4 -18.21 -2.37 11.63
C THR A 4 -16.90 -1.62 11.89
N LEU A 5 -16.05 -1.45 10.88
CA LEU A 5 -14.80 -0.67 10.99
C LEU A 5 -15.06 0.84 11.16
N GLN A 6 -16.14 1.36 10.57
CA GLN A 6 -16.49 2.77 10.67
C GLN A 6 -17.06 3.15 12.05
N GLN A 7 -17.49 2.17 12.86
CA GLN A 7 -18.04 2.42 14.20
C GLN A 7 -16.97 2.46 15.31
N SER A 8 -15.75 1.99 15.05
CA SER A 8 -14.69 1.89 16.07
C SER A 8 -13.59 2.94 15.98
N ILE A 9 -13.57 3.78 14.93
CA ILE A 9 -12.52 4.78 14.71
C ILE A 9 -13.08 6.17 15.00
N ASN A 10 -12.55 6.82 16.04
CA ASN A 10 -12.84 8.22 16.33
C ASN A 10 -11.86 9.12 15.57
N PHE A 11 -12.42 10.15 14.92
CA PHE A 11 -11.63 11.18 14.23
C PHE A 11 -11.58 12.43 15.10
N VAL A 12 -10.39 12.81 15.57
CA VAL A 12 -10.20 14.06 16.31
C VAL A 12 -9.44 15.05 15.45
N ALA A 13 -10.11 16.13 15.09
CA ALA A 13 -9.57 17.20 14.27
C ALA A 13 -8.46 17.98 15.00
N ARG A 14 -7.33 18.17 14.32
CA ARG A 14 -6.18 18.92 14.83
C ARG A 14 -5.55 19.80 13.75
N THR A 15 -4.75 20.78 14.15
CA THR A 15 -3.82 21.45 13.24
C THR A 15 -2.39 21.09 13.61
N HIS A 16 -1.59 20.78 12.58
CA HIS A 16 -0.18 20.46 12.73
C HIS A 16 0.62 21.75 12.91
N ILE A 17 1.43 21.80 13.97
CA ILE A 17 2.35 22.91 14.22
C ILE A 17 3.48 22.83 13.18
N SER A 18 3.78 23.95 12.52
CA SER A 18 4.72 23.99 11.38
C SER A 18 6.10 23.43 11.72
N ASP A 19 6.71 22.72 10.76
CA ASP A 19 8.03 22.08 10.91
C ASP A 19 9.13 23.06 11.33
N LEU A 20 8.98 24.34 10.96
CA LEU A 20 9.89 25.41 11.34
C LEU A 20 9.86 25.71 12.86
N LYS A 21 8.68 25.63 13.49
CA LYS A 21 8.58 25.75 14.95
C LYS A 21 9.16 24.51 15.65
N ASN A 22 8.96 23.33 15.09
CA ASN A 22 9.56 22.09 15.62
C ASN A 22 11.09 22.12 15.51
N ALA A 23 11.64 22.60 14.40
CA ALA A 23 13.08 22.79 14.22
C ALA A 23 13.66 23.81 15.22
N PHE A 24 12.92 24.90 15.49
CA PHE A 24 13.29 25.88 16.50
C PHE A 24 13.33 25.28 17.91
N TYR A 25 12.31 24.52 18.32
CA TYR A 25 12.31 23.83 19.62
C TYR A 25 13.39 22.76 19.72
N ASN A 26 13.67 22.02 18.64
CA ASN A 26 14.78 21.08 18.58
C ASN A 26 16.13 21.77 18.77
N LEU A 27 16.34 22.92 18.12
CA LEU A 27 17.56 23.70 18.26
C LEU A 27 17.71 24.26 19.68
N LEU A 28 16.63 24.81 20.25
CA LEU A 28 16.62 25.40 21.59
C LEU A 28 16.88 24.37 22.69
N THR A 29 16.43 23.12 22.49
CA THR A 29 16.55 22.04 23.47
C THR A 29 17.76 21.13 23.21
N PHE A 30 18.66 21.49 22.29
CA PHE A 30 19.77 20.64 21.85
C PHE A 30 19.32 19.21 21.49
N GLY A 31 18.15 19.06 20.88
CA GLY A 31 17.59 17.77 20.48
C GLY A 31 16.84 17.01 21.58
N MET A 32 16.77 17.50 22.81
CA MET A 32 15.97 16.86 23.87
C MET A 32 14.47 16.83 23.52
N PHE A 33 13.95 17.84 22.82
CA PHE A 33 12.56 17.84 22.32
C PHE A 33 12.30 16.66 21.36
N TYR A 34 13.25 16.37 20.47
CA TYR A 34 13.18 15.24 19.54
C TYR A 34 13.12 13.91 20.30
N VAL A 35 14.00 13.74 21.29
CA VAL A 35 14.07 12.54 22.12
C VAL A 35 12.79 12.34 22.95
N VAL A 36 12.25 13.39 23.56
CA VAL A 36 11.02 13.33 24.35
C VAL A 36 9.81 12.98 23.47
N CYS A 37 9.71 13.55 22.28
CA CYS A 37 8.68 13.18 21.30
C CYS A 37 8.82 11.71 20.86
N ARG A 38 10.06 11.24 20.64
CA ARG A 38 10.35 9.84 20.28
C ARG A 38 10.00 8.86 21.40
N LEU A 39 10.23 9.21 22.67
CA LEU A 39 9.97 8.33 23.82
C LEU A 39 8.48 8.22 24.18
N SER A 40 7.67 9.24 23.87
CA SER A 40 6.26 9.26 24.23
C SER A 40 5.38 9.84 23.13
N LYS A 41 4.63 8.95 22.46
CA LYS A 41 3.61 9.32 21.46
C LYS A 41 2.58 10.31 22.02
N ARG A 42 2.28 10.25 23.33
CA ARG A 42 1.35 11.20 23.98
C ARG A 42 1.92 12.62 23.96
N MET A 43 3.20 12.77 24.29
CA MET A 43 3.88 14.07 24.26
C MET A 43 4.01 14.58 22.84
N GLU A 44 4.31 13.71 21.88
CA GLU A 44 4.35 14.08 20.46
C GLU A 44 3.04 14.71 19.99
N ILE A 45 1.89 14.11 20.33
CA ILE A 45 0.57 14.64 19.93
C ILE A 45 0.30 16.00 20.58
N ILE A 46 0.53 16.12 21.90
CA ILE A 46 0.28 17.37 22.63
C ILE A 46 1.18 18.50 22.12
N LEU A 47 2.45 18.19 21.84
CA LEU A 47 3.45 19.18 21.46
C LEU A 47 3.36 19.58 19.99
N LYS A 48 2.95 18.67 19.10
CA LYS A 48 2.88 18.93 17.65
C LYS A 48 1.49 19.33 17.15
N THR A 49 0.43 19.22 17.96
CA THR A 49 -0.93 19.47 17.49
C THR A 49 -1.77 20.36 18.41
N SER A 50 -2.63 21.19 17.80
CA SER A 50 -3.64 21.97 18.52
C SER A 50 -5.05 21.60 18.04
N PRO A 51 -6.11 21.73 18.88
CA PRO A 51 -7.49 21.43 18.49
C PRO A 51 -7.96 22.32 17.33
N ALA A 52 -8.68 21.74 16.38
CA ALA A 52 -9.25 22.45 15.24
C ALA A 52 -10.63 21.90 14.88
N ILE A 53 -11.36 22.61 14.02
CA ILE A 53 -12.63 22.15 13.46
C ILE A 53 -12.33 21.15 12.33
N LEU A 54 -13.13 20.08 12.21
CA LEU A 54 -12.87 18.96 11.28
C LEU A 54 -12.79 19.40 9.82
N SER A 55 -13.55 20.43 9.42
CA SER A 55 -13.53 20.99 8.06
C SER A 55 -12.25 21.78 7.73
N GLU A 56 -11.63 22.40 8.73
CA GLU A 56 -10.44 23.26 8.56
C GLU A 56 -9.15 22.55 8.97
N ALA A 57 -9.26 21.37 9.56
CA ALA A 57 -8.14 20.59 10.06
C ALA A 57 -7.10 20.30 8.94
N ASN A 58 -5.83 20.49 9.29
CA ASN A 58 -4.69 20.11 8.46
C ASN A 58 -4.24 18.68 8.78
N CYS A 59 -4.55 18.18 9.98
CA CYS A 59 -4.30 16.80 10.38
C CYS A 59 -5.48 16.26 11.19
N VAL A 60 -5.67 14.94 11.13
CA VAL A 60 -6.68 14.24 11.90
C VAL A 60 -5.98 13.17 12.72
N LEU A 61 -6.31 13.12 14.00
CA LEU A 61 -5.88 12.07 14.90
C LEU A 61 -6.88 10.91 14.79
N LEU A 62 -6.39 9.76 14.38
CA LEU A 62 -7.15 8.52 14.37
C LEU A 62 -6.92 7.81 15.71
N GLU A 63 -8.01 7.53 16.42
CA GLU A 63 -7.99 6.65 17.57
C GLU A 63 -8.43 5.26 17.13
N ASP A 64 -7.53 4.28 17.26
CA ASP A 64 -7.87 2.87 17.03
C ASP A 64 -8.64 2.30 18.22
N GLN A 65 -9.28 1.14 18.04
CA GLN A 65 -10.02 0.40 19.07
C GLN A 65 -9.21 0.09 20.34
N TYR A 66 -7.87 0.10 20.22
CA TYR A 66 -6.93 -0.11 21.33
C TYR A 66 -6.49 1.20 22.03
N GLY A 67 -7.09 2.35 21.69
CA GLY A 67 -6.74 3.66 22.23
C GLY A 67 -5.37 4.18 21.76
N GLN A 68 -4.84 3.62 20.66
CA GLN A 68 -3.63 4.13 20.03
C GLN A 68 -3.97 5.24 19.04
N TYR A 69 -3.18 6.32 19.10
CA TYR A 69 -3.37 7.47 18.24
C TYR A 69 -2.40 7.47 17.06
N GLN A 70 -2.91 7.74 15.87
CA GLN A 70 -2.12 7.98 14.67
C GLN A 70 -2.45 9.34 14.08
N ILE A 71 -1.42 10.16 13.85
CA ILE A 71 -1.58 11.46 13.18
C ILE A 71 -1.58 11.19 11.67
N VAL A 72 -2.66 11.60 10.99
CA VAL A 72 -2.77 11.50 9.53
C VAL A 72 -2.99 12.89 8.94
N MET A 73 -2.20 13.21 7.92
CA MET A 73 -2.30 14.48 7.21
C MET A 73 -3.49 14.48 6.26
N VAL A 74 -4.26 15.56 6.29
CA VAL A 74 -5.41 15.75 5.40
C VAL A 74 -4.91 16.21 4.04
N LYS A 75 -5.36 15.54 2.96
CA LYS A 75 -5.06 15.94 1.59
C LYS A 75 -6.28 16.63 0.98
N ARG A 76 -6.08 17.82 0.42
CA ARG A 76 -7.11 18.55 -0.34
C ARG A 76 -6.79 18.44 -1.82
N ILE A 77 -7.63 17.74 -2.57
CA ILE A 77 -7.43 17.51 -4.01
C ILE A 77 -8.37 18.43 -4.79
N PRO A 78 -7.88 19.26 -5.72
CA PRO A 78 -8.74 20.05 -6.58
C PRO A 78 -9.55 19.12 -7.49
N THR A 79 -10.87 19.23 -7.39
CA THR A 79 -11.81 18.25 -7.94
C THR A 79 -12.93 18.92 -8.72
N ARG A 80 -13.24 18.38 -9.90
CA ARG A 80 -14.39 18.81 -10.70
C ARG A 80 -15.69 18.30 -10.08
N ASN A 81 -16.73 19.12 -10.14
CA ASN A 81 -18.02 18.71 -9.62
C ASN A 81 -18.68 17.70 -10.58
N THR A 82 -18.97 16.51 -10.08
CA THR A 82 -19.71 15.47 -10.80
C THR A 82 -20.90 15.01 -9.96
N LEU A 83 -21.85 14.28 -10.54
CA LEU A 83 -23.06 13.85 -9.83
C LEU A 83 -22.72 13.05 -8.56
N VAL A 84 -21.76 12.12 -8.64
CA VAL A 84 -21.36 11.28 -7.52
C VAL A 84 -20.53 12.05 -6.49
N LEU A 85 -19.64 12.94 -6.94
CA LEU A 85 -18.73 13.67 -6.05
C LEU A 85 -19.32 14.93 -5.43
N SER A 86 -20.46 15.42 -5.94
CA SER A 86 -21.11 16.66 -5.47
C SER A 86 -21.36 16.72 -3.96
N ARG A 87 -21.57 15.57 -3.32
CA ARG A 87 -21.74 15.45 -1.87
C ARG A 87 -20.44 15.65 -1.06
N TYR A 88 -19.30 15.44 -1.71
CA TYR A 88 -17.97 15.40 -1.09
C TYR A 88 -17.07 16.58 -1.47
N ILE A 89 -17.59 17.56 -2.24
CA ILE A 89 -16.83 18.71 -2.74
C ILE A 89 -17.29 19.98 -2.03
N LYS A 90 -16.32 20.78 -1.57
CA LYS A 90 -16.51 22.17 -1.14
C LYS A 90 -15.39 23.01 -1.75
N ASP A 91 -15.72 24.18 -2.30
CA ASP A 91 -14.75 25.09 -2.93
C ASP A 91 -13.88 24.43 -4.02
N HIS A 92 -14.49 23.57 -4.84
CA HIS A 92 -13.80 22.75 -5.85
C HIS A 92 -12.68 21.86 -5.30
N CYS A 93 -12.72 21.53 -4.00
CA CYS A 93 -11.75 20.66 -3.35
C CYS A 93 -12.46 19.49 -2.66
N CYS A 94 -11.91 18.30 -2.84
CA CYS A 94 -12.29 17.10 -2.10
C CYS A 94 -11.28 16.89 -0.96
N THR A 95 -11.78 16.70 0.26
CA THR A 95 -10.96 16.48 1.45
C THR A 95 -10.86 14.98 1.71
N ILE A 96 -9.64 14.46 1.63
CA ILE A 96 -9.37 13.03 1.66
C ILE A 96 -8.37 12.71 2.78
N LEU A 97 -8.63 11.62 3.47
CA LEU A 97 -7.77 11.04 4.49
C LEU A 97 -7.28 9.67 4.00
N ASP A 98 -5.98 9.58 3.72
CA ASP A 98 -5.32 8.32 3.36
C ASP A 98 -4.77 7.66 4.62
N THR A 99 -5.39 6.56 5.08
CA THR A 99 -4.97 5.83 6.28
C THR A 99 -4.46 4.43 5.93
N CYS A 100 -3.92 3.70 6.91
CA CYS A 100 -3.62 2.27 6.78
C CYS A 100 -4.89 1.39 6.70
N TYR A 101 -6.01 1.86 7.25
CA TYR A 101 -7.29 1.13 7.23
C TYR A 101 -8.10 1.34 5.94
N GLY A 102 -7.73 2.32 5.13
CA GLY A 102 -8.44 2.68 3.91
C GLY A 102 -8.42 4.17 3.62
N ARG A 103 -9.04 4.55 2.51
CA ARG A 103 -9.25 5.95 2.14
C ARG A 103 -10.61 6.40 2.65
N PHE A 104 -10.63 7.51 3.40
CA PHE A 104 -11.85 8.17 3.82
C PHE A 104 -12.00 9.49 3.09
N ILE A 105 -13.25 9.82 2.74
CA ILE A 105 -13.62 11.08 2.12
C ILE A 105 -14.51 11.83 3.08
N TYR A 106 -14.33 13.15 3.16
CA TYR A 106 -15.18 14.00 3.97
C TYR A 106 -16.55 14.18 3.35
N ASP A 107 -17.60 13.76 4.05
CA ASP A 107 -18.98 14.02 3.66
C ASP A 107 -19.48 15.30 4.33
N TYR A 108 -19.62 16.38 3.56
CA TYR A 108 -20.07 17.68 4.06
C TYR A 108 -21.54 17.68 4.51
N LYS A 109 -22.35 16.69 4.12
CA LYS A 109 -23.75 16.59 4.59
C LYS A 109 -23.85 15.91 5.96
N LEU A 110 -22.97 14.93 6.22
CA LEU A 110 -22.95 14.18 7.48
C LEU A 110 -21.93 14.71 8.49
N ASP A 111 -21.09 15.65 8.07
CA ASP A 111 -19.98 16.22 8.84
C ASP A 111 -19.03 15.15 9.40
N LYS A 112 -18.75 14.12 8.60
CA LYS A 112 -17.96 12.94 9.00
C LYS A 112 -17.12 12.41 7.85
N PHE A 113 -16.01 11.75 8.20
CA PHE A 113 -15.22 10.94 7.26
C PHE A 113 -15.93 9.60 7.01
N VAL A 114 -16.16 9.29 5.73
CA VAL A 114 -16.87 8.09 5.30
C VAL A 114 -16.10 7.35 4.21
N ILE A 115 -16.30 6.03 4.14
CA ILE A 115 -15.88 5.22 3.01
C ILE A 115 -17.07 5.21 2.03
N PRO A 116 -16.93 5.77 0.81
CA PRO A 116 -18.02 5.77 -0.15
C PRO A 116 -18.45 4.34 -0.46
N SER A 117 -19.75 4.07 -0.34
CA SER A 117 -20.32 2.79 -0.73
C SER A 117 -20.40 2.71 -2.24
N TYR A 118 -19.34 2.22 -2.89
CA TYR A 118 -19.39 1.90 -4.32
C TYR A 118 -19.77 0.43 -4.47
N ILE A 119 -21.00 0.15 -4.90
CA ILE A 119 -21.48 -1.21 -5.09
C ILE A 119 -21.13 -1.63 -6.52
N PHE A 120 -20.15 -2.53 -6.65
CA PHE A 120 -19.98 -3.32 -7.87
C PHE A 120 -21.00 -4.45 -7.83
N ASN A 121 -21.86 -4.54 -8.85
CA ASN A 121 -22.79 -5.66 -8.95
C ASN A 121 -22.07 -6.81 -9.64
N VAL A 122 -21.34 -7.61 -8.86
CA VAL A 122 -20.44 -8.66 -9.35
C VAL A 122 -21.19 -9.87 -9.92
N LYS A 123 -22.48 -10.03 -9.62
CA LYS A 123 -23.30 -11.17 -10.05
C LYS A 123 -23.68 -11.19 -11.54
N LYS A 124 -23.07 -10.35 -12.38
CA LYS A 124 -23.38 -10.26 -13.81
C LYS A 124 -22.45 -11.17 -14.61
N SER A 125 -22.96 -11.80 -15.67
CA SER A 125 -22.15 -12.59 -16.59
C SER A 125 -21.09 -11.70 -17.27
N PHE A 126 -19.96 -12.29 -17.71
CA PHE A 126 -18.93 -11.56 -18.45
C PHE A 126 -19.51 -10.76 -19.62
N ASP A 127 -20.44 -11.36 -20.37
CA ASP A 127 -21.05 -10.71 -21.53
C ASP A 127 -21.88 -9.48 -21.11
N ASP A 128 -22.63 -9.56 -20.02
CA ASP A 128 -23.40 -8.42 -19.51
C ASP A 128 -22.50 -7.26 -19.06
N VAL A 129 -21.39 -7.60 -18.40
CA VAL A 129 -20.40 -6.62 -17.95
C VAL A 129 -19.72 -6.01 -19.17
N TYR A 130 -19.26 -6.82 -20.11
CA TYR A 130 -18.57 -6.38 -21.32
C TYR A 130 -19.46 -5.49 -22.19
N GLN A 131 -20.73 -5.86 -22.41
CA GLN A 131 -21.71 -5.04 -23.13
C GLN A 131 -21.94 -3.71 -22.42
N SER A 132 -22.04 -3.69 -21.09
CA SER A 132 -22.18 -2.44 -20.33
C SER A 132 -20.96 -1.51 -20.46
N TYR A 133 -19.78 -2.06 -20.76
CA TYR A 133 -18.58 -1.27 -21.04
C TYR A 133 -18.56 -0.73 -22.47
N ILE A 134 -18.95 -1.54 -23.46
CA ILE A 134 -19.00 -1.11 -24.87
C ILE A 134 -20.08 -0.04 -25.09
N MET A 135 -21.21 -0.14 -24.38
CA MET A 135 -22.32 0.81 -24.52
C MET A 135 -22.00 2.21 -23.97
N LYS A 136 -20.95 2.36 -23.14
CA LYS A 136 -20.58 3.65 -22.57
C LYS A 136 -19.91 4.54 -23.61
N SER A 137 -20.26 5.82 -23.58
CA SER A 137 -19.50 6.82 -24.33
C SER A 137 -18.10 7.00 -23.72
N LYS A 138 -17.13 7.42 -24.53
CA LYS A 138 -15.76 7.70 -24.05
C LYS A 138 -15.73 8.76 -22.94
N GLU A 139 -16.68 9.69 -22.95
CA GLU A 139 -16.75 10.77 -21.96
C GLU A 139 -17.30 10.30 -20.61
N GLU A 140 -18.29 9.40 -20.63
CA GLU A 140 -18.81 8.74 -19.42
C GLU A 140 -17.74 7.87 -18.77
N GLU A 141 -17.02 7.05 -19.55
CA GLU A 141 -15.93 6.21 -19.03
C GLU A 141 -14.84 7.05 -18.37
N ARG A 142 -14.45 8.16 -19.01
CA ARG A 142 -13.44 9.07 -18.46
C ARG A 142 -13.90 9.73 -17.17
N THR A 143 -15.18 10.09 -17.08
CA THR A 143 -15.77 10.70 -15.88
C THR A 143 -15.85 9.68 -14.73
N GLU A 144 -16.31 8.46 -15.00
CA GLU A 144 -16.38 7.38 -14.01
C GLU A 144 -14.97 7.00 -13.50
N ASN A 145 -14.00 6.87 -14.40
CA ASN A 145 -12.61 6.60 -14.01
C ASN A 145 -12.03 7.73 -13.16
N TYR A 146 -12.36 8.99 -13.48
CA TYR A 146 -11.95 10.14 -12.67
C TYR A 146 -12.55 10.08 -11.26
N GLU A 147 -13.85 9.80 -11.15
CA GLU A 147 -14.55 9.64 -9.87
C GLU A 147 -13.96 8.49 -9.04
N LYS A 148 -13.75 7.32 -9.64
CA LYS A 148 -13.11 6.16 -9.01
C LYS A 148 -11.70 6.48 -8.54
N THR A 149 -10.92 7.22 -9.34
CA THR A 149 -9.55 7.63 -8.97
C THR A 149 -9.55 8.47 -7.70
N ILE A 150 -10.55 9.34 -7.52
CA ILE A 150 -10.68 10.16 -6.31
C ILE A 150 -11.12 9.30 -5.14
N ILE A 151 -12.11 8.43 -5.35
CA ILE A 151 -12.71 7.61 -4.31
C ILE A 151 -11.74 6.56 -3.75
N PHE A 152 -11.10 5.78 -4.63
CA PHE A 152 -10.23 4.67 -4.23
C PHE A 152 -8.76 5.07 -4.17
N GLY A 153 -8.34 5.97 -5.07
CA GLY A 153 -6.94 6.32 -5.23
C GLY A 153 -6.16 5.34 -6.08
N LYS A 154 -4.89 5.68 -6.30
CA LYS A 154 -3.95 4.82 -7.00
C LYS A 154 -3.65 3.55 -6.23
N ASN A 155 -3.52 2.45 -6.96
CA ASN A 155 -3.08 1.15 -6.47
C ASN A 155 -1.55 1.12 -6.28
N GLU A 156 -1.04 1.89 -5.32
CA GLU A 156 0.38 1.90 -4.96
C GLU A 156 0.57 1.27 -3.58
N LEU A 157 1.77 0.87 -3.16
CA LEU A 157 2.05 0.58 -1.73
C LEU A 157 2.44 1.87 -0.98
N GLY A 158 1.92 2.10 0.23
CA GLY A 158 1.84 3.42 0.89
C GLY A 158 2.95 3.64 1.87
N MET A 159 4.09 3.03 1.56
CA MET A 159 5.21 3.00 2.45
C MET A 159 5.91 4.35 2.31
N GLN A 160 5.99 5.08 3.41
CA GLN A 160 6.87 6.24 3.49
C GLN A 160 8.28 5.69 3.46
N ILE A 161 9.00 6.01 2.39
CA ILE A 161 10.40 5.60 2.25
C ILE A 161 11.21 6.67 2.96
N PRO A 162 11.85 6.34 4.10
CA PRO A 162 12.56 7.34 4.89
C PRO A 162 13.70 7.94 4.07
N GLU A 163 13.93 9.24 4.22
CA GLU A 163 15.02 9.94 3.52
C GLU A 163 16.41 9.51 4.04
N LEU A 164 17.49 9.79 3.30
CA LEU A 164 18.83 9.31 3.70
C LEU A 164 19.30 10.04 4.96
N SER A 165 18.98 11.33 5.04
CA SER A 165 19.17 12.18 6.22
C SER A 165 18.36 11.67 7.41
N GLU A 166 17.11 11.29 7.18
CA GLU A 166 16.22 10.77 8.21
C GLU A 166 16.75 9.45 8.79
N ILE A 167 17.19 8.51 7.95
CA ILE A 167 17.86 7.28 8.39
C ILE A 167 19.08 7.60 9.25
N PHE A 168 19.94 8.50 8.79
CA PHE A 168 21.15 8.86 9.51
C PHE A 168 20.86 9.50 10.87
N LEU A 169 19.94 10.48 10.93
CA LEU A 169 19.57 11.15 12.17
C LEU A 169 18.88 10.18 13.14
N ASN A 170 18.02 9.30 12.64
CA ASN A 170 17.37 8.28 13.47
C ASN A 170 18.38 7.33 14.12
N GLN A 171 19.42 6.94 13.38
CA GLN A 171 20.50 6.12 13.89
C GLN A 171 21.40 6.89 14.87
N LEU A 172 21.70 8.15 14.60
CA LEU A 172 22.54 8.99 15.47
C LEU A 172 21.88 9.27 16.83
N PHE A 173 20.57 9.51 16.84
CA PHE A 173 19.79 9.71 18.06
C PHE A 173 19.25 8.41 18.65
N ASP A 174 19.78 7.26 18.22
CA ASP A 174 19.45 6.00 18.86
C ASP A 174 20.01 5.96 20.30
N PRO A 175 19.23 5.53 21.31
CA PRO A 175 19.68 5.51 22.71
C PRO A 175 21.01 4.78 22.92
N LEU A 176 21.30 3.72 22.15
CA LEU A 176 22.56 2.98 22.24
C LEU A 176 23.76 3.81 21.74
N VAL A 177 23.58 4.55 20.64
CA VAL A 177 24.61 5.43 20.09
C VAL A 177 24.91 6.59 21.04
N LEU A 178 23.86 7.19 21.62
CA LEU A 178 24.02 8.25 22.61
C LEU A 178 24.77 7.76 23.85
N TRP A 179 24.45 6.55 24.33
CA TRP A 179 25.16 5.92 25.46
C TRP A 179 26.64 5.67 25.16
N GLU A 180 26.96 5.25 23.94
CA GLU A 180 28.34 5.01 23.53
C GLU A 180 29.15 6.31 23.47
N ILE A 181 28.56 7.39 22.94
CA ILE A 181 29.19 8.71 22.90
C ILE A 181 29.50 9.20 24.33
N ILE A 182 28.56 9.03 25.26
CA ILE A 182 28.77 9.39 26.68
C ILE A 182 29.90 8.56 27.29
N SER A 183 29.91 7.25 27.05
CA SER A 183 30.94 6.34 27.56
C SER A 183 32.34 6.72 27.04
N LEU A 184 32.43 7.07 25.76
CA LEU A 184 33.66 7.52 25.12
C LEU A 184 34.17 8.85 25.73
N ILE A 185 33.27 9.80 25.99
CA ILE A 185 33.61 11.08 26.66
C ILE A 185 34.17 10.81 28.07
N ILE A 186 33.54 9.90 28.83
CA ILE A 186 33.99 9.54 30.18
C ILE A 186 35.40 8.93 30.13
N TRP A 187 35.66 7.99 29.23
CA TRP A 187 36.98 7.37 29.12
C TRP A 187 38.09 8.35 28.72
N ILE A 188 37.78 9.29 27.83
CA ILE A 188 38.72 10.37 27.49
C ILE A 188 38.97 11.26 28.73
N SER A 189 37.93 11.60 29.50
CA SER A 189 38.06 12.45 30.69
C SER A 189 38.91 11.83 31.80
N ILE A 190 38.99 10.49 31.89
CA ILE A 190 39.80 9.77 32.88
C ILE A 190 41.18 9.40 32.28
N ASN A 191 41.53 9.90 31.09
CA ASN A 191 42.78 9.61 30.37
C ASN A 191 42.97 8.13 29.93
N TYR A 192 41.88 7.37 29.79
CA TYR A 192 41.91 5.99 29.26
C TYR A 192 41.86 5.97 27.72
N ILE A 193 42.84 6.61 27.09
CA ILE A 193 42.83 6.92 25.64
C ILE A 193 42.87 5.65 24.77
N ILE A 194 43.61 4.62 25.18
CA ILE A 194 43.73 3.35 24.41
C ILE A 194 42.40 2.61 24.36
N TYR A 195 41.66 2.54 25.48
CA TYR A 195 40.35 1.89 25.51
C TYR A 195 39.32 2.69 24.71
N ALA A 196 39.34 4.03 24.83
CA ALA A 196 38.50 4.92 24.03
C ALA A 196 38.75 4.78 22.53
N SER A 197 40.00 4.69 22.09
CA SER A 197 40.31 4.56 20.66
C SER A 197 39.87 3.21 20.10
N VAL A 198 40.11 2.11 20.81
CA VAL A 198 39.68 0.77 20.38
C VAL A 198 38.16 0.67 20.30
N ALA A 199 37.44 1.14 21.34
CA ALA A 199 35.98 1.14 21.32
C ALA A 199 35.43 2.04 20.21
N SER A 200 36.01 3.23 20.01
CA SER A 200 35.62 4.13 18.91
C SER A 200 35.76 3.47 17.53
N ILE A 201 36.84 2.72 17.29
CA ILE A 201 37.04 2.00 16.02
C ILE A 201 35.98 0.92 15.83
N ILE A 202 35.73 0.10 16.85
CA ILE A 202 34.73 -0.97 16.80
C ILE A 202 33.33 -0.39 16.58
N PHE A 203 32.99 0.65 17.34
CA PHE A 203 31.72 1.35 17.24
C PHE A 203 31.52 1.95 15.84
N THR A 204 32.54 2.64 15.30
CA THR A 204 32.48 3.21 13.94
C THR A 204 32.24 2.12 12.90
N ALA A 205 32.91 0.97 13.02
CA ALA A 205 32.72 -0.16 12.11
C ALA A 205 31.28 -0.72 12.19
N MET A 206 30.74 -0.90 13.41
CA MET A 206 29.36 -1.37 13.60
C MET A 206 28.34 -0.37 13.06
N PHE A 207 28.53 0.93 13.32
CA PHE A 207 27.66 1.99 12.86
C PHE A 207 27.61 2.05 11.31
N VAL A 208 28.75 1.90 10.64
CA VAL A 208 28.82 1.83 9.17
C VAL A 208 28.11 0.60 8.63
N ILE A 209 28.24 -0.57 9.27
CA ILE A 209 27.54 -1.79 8.87
C ILE A 209 26.02 -1.58 8.98
N GLU A 210 25.56 -0.98 10.07
CA GLU A 210 24.13 -0.78 10.33
C GLU A 210 23.50 0.20 9.35
N ILE A 211 24.14 1.35 9.10
CA ILE A 211 23.69 2.30 8.06
C ILE A 211 23.62 1.62 6.69
N ASN A 212 24.64 0.83 6.34
CA ASN A 212 24.66 0.14 5.05
C ASN A 212 23.54 -0.91 4.93
N ARG A 213 23.18 -1.59 6.02
CA ARG A 213 22.03 -2.49 6.05
C ARG A 213 20.73 -1.73 5.81
N GLU A 214 20.56 -0.60 6.49
CA GLU A 214 19.34 0.20 6.38
C GLU A 214 19.18 0.81 4.98
N ILE A 215 20.27 1.30 4.37
CA ILE A 215 20.28 1.75 2.98
C ILE A 215 19.93 0.60 2.02
N LYS A 216 20.45 -0.62 2.26
CA LYS A 216 20.09 -1.79 1.44
C LYS A 216 18.61 -2.15 1.57
N ASN A 217 18.06 -2.13 2.78
CA ASN A 217 16.64 -2.38 3.05
C ASN A 217 15.76 -1.35 2.34
N ARG A 218 16.09 -0.06 2.47
CA ARG A 218 15.43 1.02 1.74
C ARG A 218 15.46 0.79 0.23
N ASN A 219 16.63 0.44 -0.32
CA ASN A 219 16.78 0.21 -1.76
C ASN A 219 16.01 -1.02 -2.24
N ALA A 220 15.91 -2.07 -1.42
CA ALA A 220 15.06 -3.22 -1.70
C ALA A 220 13.58 -2.83 -1.74
N LEU A 221 13.14 -1.98 -0.80
CA LEU A 221 11.80 -1.42 -0.76
C LEU A 221 11.48 -0.57 -2.00
N LEU A 222 12.41 0.28 -2.43
CA LEU A 222 12.27 1.06 -3.66
C LEU A 222 12.12 0.17 -4.90
N ARG A 223 12.80 -0.97 -4.94
CA ARG A 223 12.71 -1.90 -6.07
C ARG A 223 11.40 -2.68 -6.07
N SER A 224 10.85 -3.02 -4.91
CA SER A 224 9.55 -3.70 -4.83
C SER A 224 8.39 -2.79 -5.21
N LEU A 225 8.58 -1.47 -5.18
CA LEU A 225 7.61 -0.46 -5.62
C LEU A 225 7.67 -0.16 -7.14
N ARG A 226 8.46 -0.90 -7.92
CA ARG A 226 8.52 -0.69 -9.38
C ARG A 226 7.17 -0.99 -10.01
N VAL A 227 6.72 -0.04 -10.82
CA VAL A 227 5.43 -0.09 -11.52
C VAL A 227 5.46 -1.17 -12.60
N SER A 228 4.64 -2.21 -12.43
CA SER A 228 4.29 -3.15 -13.51
C SER A 228 3.23 -2.53 -14.42
N ASN A 229 3.11 -3.06 -15.63
CA ASN A 229 1.95 -2.78 -16.48
C ASN A 229 1.03 -3.99 -16.52
N VAL A 230 -0.27 -3.75 -16.54
CA VAL A 230 -1.33 -4.76 -16.64
C VAL A 230 -2.23 -4.43 -17.83
N ARG A 231 -2.80 -5.45 -18.47
CA ARG A 231 -3.75 -5.26 -19.57
C ARG A 231 -5.15 -5.08 -19.01
N ALA A 232 -5.71 -3.88 -19.17
CA ALA A 232 -7.05 -3.51 -18.71
C ALA A 232 -7.94 -3.07 -19.88
N LEU A 233 -9.24 -3.34 -19.79
CA LEU A 233 -10.23 -2.88 -20.78
C LEU A 233 -10.45 -1.37 -20.61
N ARG A 234 -10.06 -0.58 -21.62
CA ARG A 234 -10.22 0.88 -21.68
C ARG A 234 -10.66 1.31 -23.06
N GLU A 235 -11.65 2.20 -23.15
CA GLU A 235 -12.20 2.68 -24.42
C GLU A 235 -12.62 1.56 -25.39
N GLY A 236 -13.18 0.46 -24.84
CA GLY A 236 -13.65 -0.69 -25.62
C GLY A 236 -12.56 -1.65 -26.13
N ALA A 237 -11.29 -1.43 -25.78
CA ALA A 237 -10.19 -2.32 -26.15
C ALA A 237 -9.26 -2.60 -24.96
N PHE A 238 -8.62 -3.77 -24.93
CA PHE A 238 -7.60 -4.05 -23.93
C PHE A 238 -6.33 -3.27 -24.23
N ARG A 239 -5.86 -2.48 -23.26
CA ARG A 239 -4.64 -1.67 -23.36
C ARG A 239 -3.73 -1.94 -22.17
N SER A 240 -2.43 -1.75 -22.38
CA SER A 240 -1.46 -1.78 -21.29
C SER A 240 -1.60 -0.51 -20.47
N VAL A 241 -1.92 -0.65 -19.19
CA VAL A 241 -2.11 0.43 -18.21
C VAL A 241 -1.16 0.18 -17.03
N PRO A 242 -0.56 1.22 -16.44
CA PRO A 242 0.20 1.08 -15.22
C PRO A 242 -0.64 0.41 -14.12
N GLU A 243 -0.05 -0.53 -13.40
CA GLU A 243 -0.72 -1.26 -12.32
C GLU A 243 -1.24 -0.33 -11.21
N CYS A 244 -0.58 0.81 -11.03
CA CYS A 244 -0.97 1.87 -10.10
C CYS A 244 -2.28 2.57 -10.46
N ASP A 245 -2.70 2.52 -11.72
CA ASP A 245 -3.92 3.16 -12.22
C ASP A 245 -5.09 2.16 -12.34
N ILE A 246 -4.92 0.93 -11.86
CA ILE A 246 -6.00 -0.05 -11.75
C ILE A 246 -6.93 0.36 -10.60
N LEU A 247 -8.23 0.33 -10.86
CA LEU A 247 -9.27 0.68 -9.91
C LEU A 247 -10.27 -0.48 -9.75
N PRO A 248 -10.95 -0.56 -8.60
CA PRO A 248 -12.06 -1.49 -8.43
C PRO A 248 -13.11 -1.32 -9.55
N GLY A 249 -13.59 -2.46 -10.06
CA GLY A 249 -14.51 -2.60 -11.18
C GLY A 249 -13.86 -2.71 -12.56
N ASP A 250 -12.55 -2.48 -12.69
CA ASP A 250 -11.87 -2.62 -13.98
C ASP A 250 -11.80 -4.09 -14.41
N ILE A 251 -11.92 -4.32 -15.72
CA ILE A 251 -11.75 -5.65 -16.32
C ILE A 251 -10.30 -5.79 -16.76
N VAL A 252 -9.62 -6.82 -16.26
CA VAL A 252 -8.19 -7.05 -16.49
C VAL A 252 -7.92 -8.48 -16.95
N TYR A 253 -6.85 -8.65 -17.71
CA TYR A 253 -6.27 -9.97 -17.92
C TYR A 253 -5.48 -10.41 -16.69
N ILE A 254 -5.67 -11.67 -16.30
CA ILE A 254 -4.90 -12.31 -15.23
C ILE A 254 -3.71 -12.96 -15.90
N ASP A 255 -2.60 -12.24 -16.00
CA ASP A 255 -1.37 -12.73 -16.61
C ASP A 255 -0.49 -13.48 -15.58
N THR A 256 0.42 -14.33 -16.07
CA THR A 256 1.36 -15.05 -15.20
C THR A 256 2.31 -14.07 -14.53
N THR A 257 2.24 -13.98 -13.21
CA THR A 257 2.94 -12.97 -12.41
C THR A 257 3.40 -13.60 -11.09
N ASP A 258 4.57 -13.17 -10.61
CA ASP A 258 5.11 -13.65 -9.33
C ASP A 258 4.38 -13.06 -8.12
N ASN A 259 3.77 -11.88 -8.26
CA ASN A 259 3.02 -11.22 -7.21
C ASN A 259 1.83 -10.47 -7.81
N PHE A 260 0.62 -10.96 -7.55
CA PHE A 260 -0.60 -10.34 -8.04
C PHE A 260 -1.05 -9.22 -7.09
N THR A 261 -1.32 -8.01 -7.60
CA THR A 261 -1.49 -6.81 -6.74
C THR A 261 -2.93 -6.41 -6.43
N CYS A 262 -3.92 -7.15 -6.93
CA CYS A 262 -5.33 -6.85 -6.74
C CYS A 262 -6.12 -8.13 -6.41
N ASP A 263 -7.24 -7.99 -5.72
CA ASP A 263 -8.22 -9.07 -5.62
C ASP A 263 -9.10 -9.03 -6.85
N VAL A 264 -9.13 -10.13 -7.61
CA VAL A 264 -9.83 -10.22 -8.90
C VAL A 264 -10.76 -11.42 -8.90
N GLU A 265 -12.02 -11.20 -9.25
CA GLU A 265 -12.94 -12.30 -9.51
C GLU A 265 -12.85 -12.75 -10.97
N ILE A 266 -12.68 -14.06 -11.17
CA ILE A 266 -12.54 -14.64 -12.51
C ILE A 266 -13.90 -14.60 -13.20
N LEU A 267 -13.98 -13.89 -14.33
CA LEU A 267 -15.17 -13.82 -15.18
C LEU A 267 -15.13 -14.86 -16.30
N LYS A 268 -13.94 -15.16 -16.82
CA LYS A 268 -13.74 -16.11 -17.92
C LYS A 268 -12.37 -16.79 -17.84
N GLY A 269 -12.34 -18.09 -18.05
CA GLY A 269 -11.11 -18.90 -18.08
C GLY A 269 -10.77 -19.53 -16.72
N ASP A 270 -9.59 -20.15 -16.67
CA ASP A 270 -9.06 -20.85 -15.51
C ASP A 270 -7.65 -20.36 -15.15
N VAL A 271 -7.36 -20.29 -13.86
CA VAL A 271 -6.09 -19.79 -13.31
C VAL A 271 -5.54 -20.79 -12.30
N ILE A 272 -4.23 -21.03 -12.34
CA ILE A 272 -3.50 -21.80 -11.34
C ILE A 272 -2.68 -20.84 -10.50
N THR A 273 -2.98 -20.76 -9.21
CA THR A 273 -2.37 -19.85 -8.26
C THR A 273 -1.62 -20.60 -7.18
N ASP A 274 -0.48 -20.06 -6.75
CA ASP A 274 0.21 -20.45 -5.53
C ASP A 274 -0.16 -19.46 -4.43
N GLU A 275 -0.88 -19.96 -3.42
CA GLU A 275 -1.38 -19.18 -2.29
C GLU A 275 -0.57 -19.44 -1.02
N SER A 276 0.60 -20.08 -1.13
CA SER A 276 1.45 -20.42 0.02
C SER A 276 1.79 -19.22 0.91
N PHE A 277 1.89 -18.01 0.32
CA PHE A 277 2.11 -16.79 1.09
C PHE A 277 0.91 -16.39 1.97
N LEU A 278 -0.33 -16.66 1.56
CA LEU A 278 -1.54 -16.32 2.31
C LEU A 278 -2.04 -17.46 3.20
N THR A 279 -2.01 -18.70 2.71
CA THR A 279 -2.57 -19.87 3.40
C THR A 279 -1.53 -20.70 4.12
N GLY A 280 -0.25 -20.55 3.78
CA GLY A 280 0.83 -21.43 4.25
C GLY A 280 0.88 -22.78 3.55
N GLU A 281 -0.02 -23.05 2.59
CA GLU A 281 -0.05 -24.31 1.86
C GLU A 281 0.76 -24.22 0.57
N ALA A 282 1.80 -25.05 0.43
CA ALA A 282 2.67 -25.08 -0.76
C ALA A 282 2.03 -25.74 -2.00
N VAL A 283 0.76 -26.12 -1.93
CA VAL A 283 0.06 -26.80 -3.03
C VAL A 283 -0.67 -25.75 -3.86
N PRO A 284 -0.37 -25.64 -5.16
CA PRO A 284 -1.06 -24.70 -6.03
C PRO A 284 -2.51 -25.12 -6.25
N ILE A 285 -3.38 -24.13 -6.35
CA ILE A 285 -4.83 -24.28 -6.41
C ILE A 285 -5.31 -23.86 -7.80
N CYS A 286 -6.19 -24.67 -8.40
CA CYS A 286 -6.87 -24.33 -9.64
C CYS A 286 -8.15 -23.55 -9.32
N LYS A 287 -8.33 -22.38 -9.93
CA LYS A 287 -9.49 -21.51 -9.78
C LYS A 287 -10.16 -21.29 -11.13
N GLY A 288 -11.49 -21.36 -11.15
CA GLY A 288 -12.31 -21.11 -12.33
C GLY A 288 -13.25 -19.93 -12.14
N ILE A 289 -14.22 -19.80 -13.04
CA ILE A 289 -15.20 -18.71 -13.06
C ILE A 289 -15.92 -18.55 -11.70
N GLY A 290 -16.04 -17.32 -11.23
CA GLY A 290 -16.64 -16.95 -9.94
C GLY A 290 -15.71 -17.12 -8.73
N SER A 291 -14.52 -17.68 -8.92
CA SER A 291 -13.50 -17.74 -7.87
C SER A 291 -12.69 -16.45 -7.81
N ILE A 292 -12.21 -16.09 -6.62
CA ILE A 292 -11.40 -14.89 -6.40
C ILE A 292 -9.92 -15.28 -6.39
N VAL A 293 -9.11 -14.59 -7.20
CA VAL A 293 -7.64 -14.57 -7.10
C VAL A 293 -7.27 -13.44 -6.15
N TYR A 294 -6.57 -13.77 -5.07
CA TYR A 294 -6.21 -12.80 -4.03
C TYR A 294 -4.92 -12.07 -4.37
N SER A 295 -4.80 -10.83 -3.90
CA SER A 295 -3.54 -10.10 -3.92
C SER A 295 -2.49 -10.79 -3.03
N GLY A 296 -1.22 -10.76 -3.45
CA GLY A 296 -0.11 -11.45 -2.79
C GLY A 296 0.10 -12.88 -3.26
N THR A 297 -0.79 -13.41 -4.09
CA THR A 297 -0.62 -14.75 -4.70
C THR A 297 0.27 -14.70 -5.93
N LYS A 298 0.90 -15.83 -6.23
CA LYS A 298 1.65 -16.02 -7.47
C LYS A 298 0.78 -16.73 -8.50
N VAL A 299 0.61 -16.13 -9.69
CA VAL A 299 -0.12 -16.73 -10.80
C VAL A 299 0.85 -17.58 -11.63
N ILE A 300 0.77 -18.90 -11.50
CA ILE A 300 1.64 -19.84 -12.20
C ILE A 300 1.21 -19.98 -13.66
N LYS A 301 -0.10 -20.10 -13.90
CA LYS A 301 -0.65 -20.29 -15.24
C LYS A 301 -2.04 -19.67 -15.33
N SER A 302 -2.35 -19.13 -16.50
CA SER A 302 -3.65 -18.55 -16.82
C SER A 302 -4.08 -19.03 -18.21
N THR A 303 -5.35 -19.43 -18.37
CA THR A 303 -5.90 -19.99 -19.60
C THR A 303 -7.29 -19.40 -19.89
N SER A 304 -7.58 -18.99 -21.13
CA SER A 304 -8.86 -18.35 -21.51
C SER A 304 -10.01 -19.34 -21.74
N SER A 305 -9.70 -20.61 -22.05
CA SER A 305 -10.70 -21.67 -22.18
C SER A 305 -11.02 -22.25 -20.81
N SER A 306 -12.32 -22.35 -20.50
CA SER A 306 -12.83 -23.11 -19.36
C SER A 306 -12.60 -24.60 -19.63
N VAL A 307 -11.45 -25.13 -19.21
CA VAL A 307 -11.26 -26.58 -19.21
C VAL A 307 -12.07 -27.08 -18.03
N SER A 308 -13.16 -27.82 -18.29
CA SER A 308 -13.94 -28.49 -17.24
C SER A 308 -12.99 -29.33 -16.36
N LEU A 309 -12.58 -28.76 -15.22
CA LEU A 309 -11.58 -29.29 -14.31
C LEU A 309 -12.22 -30.23 -13.30
N ASN A 310 -13.11 -31.12 -13.77
CA ASN A 310 -13.59 -32.26 -12.98
C ASN A 310 -12.56 -33.41 -12.94
N ASN A 311 -11.40 -33.27 -13.58
CA ASN A 311 -10.37 -34.30 -13.58
C ASN A 311 -9.36 -34.09 -12.45
N THR A 312 -9.59 -34.80 -11.34
CA THR A 312 -8.66 -35.12 -10.23
C THR A 312 -7.23 -35.53 -10.66
N LYS A 313 -7.04 -35.80 -11.97
CA LYS A 313 -5.78 -36.12 -12.61
C LYS A 313 -4.81 -34.93 -12.68
N LEU A 314 -5.30 -33.69 -12.86
CA LEU A 314 -4.46 -32.50 -12.92
C LEU A 314 -4.00 -32.06 -11.53
N GLU A 315 -4.87 -32.10 -10.51
CA GLU A 315 -4.47 -31.91 -9.12
C GLU A 315 -3.39 -32.90 -8.69
N LYS A 316 -3.56 -34.19 -9.05
CA LYS A 316 -2.54 -35.22 -8.78
C LYS A 316 -1.24 -34.98 -9.57
N LEU A 317 -1.31 -34.58 -10.83
CA LEU A 317 -0.10 -34.32 -11.64
C LEU A 317 0.69 -33.11 -11.13
N VAL A 318 0.01 -32.06 -10.68
CA VAL A 318 0.66 -30.90 -10.07
C VAL A 318 1.25 -31.27 -8.70
N ARG A 319 0.55 -32.09 -7.91
CA ARG A 319 1.06 -32.66 -6.65
C ARG A 319 2.33 -33.49 -6.86
N VAL A 320 2.40 -34.31 -7.91
CA VAL A 320 3.59 -35.13 -8.22
C VAL A 320 4.76 -34.27 -8.71
N LYS A 321 4.49 -33.20 -9.49
CA LYS A 321 5.55 -32.33 -10.03
C LYS A 321 6.22 -31.45 -8.96
N ASN A 322 5.50 -31.12 -7.88
CA ASN A 322 6.07 -30.38 -6.74
C ASN A 322 6.91 -31.26 -5.81
N LEU A 323 6.61 -32.56 -5.72
CA LEU A 323 7.39 -33.51 -4.90
C LEU A 323 8.76 -33.85 -5.51
N THR A 324 8.93 -33.72 -6.82
CA THR A 324 10.19 -34.05 -7.53
C THR A 324 11.12 -32.85 -7.74
N ARG A 325 10.70 -31.63 -7.37
CA ARG A 325 11.52 -30.43 -7.53
C ARG A 325 12.27 -30.07 -6.24
N SER A 326 13.02 -31.02 -5.69
CA SER A 326 14.14 -30.68 -4.81
C SER A 326 15.37 -30.39 -5.68
N LYS A 327 15.88 -29.16 -5.61
CA LYS A 327 17.02 -28.59 -6.39
C LYS A 327 16.70 -28.20 -7.84
N ALA A 328 16.24 -26.98 -8.05
CA ALA A 328 16.68 -26.17 -9.19
C ALA A 328 16.65 -24.68 -8.80
N SER A 329 17.78 -24.04 -9.07
CA SER A 329 18.15 -22.64 -8.85
C SER A 329 17.03 -21.60 -8.96
N SER A 330 17.17 -20.56 -8.13
CA SER A 330 16.57 -19.24 -8.30
C SER A 330 16.71 -18.78 -9.76
N PHE A 331 15.62 -18.89 -10.51
CA PHE A 331 15.53 -18.34 -11.85
C PHE A 331 15.11 -16.88 -11.73
N VAL A 332 16.09 -15.97 -11.85
CA VAL A 332 15.84 -14.59 -12.24
C VAL A 332 15.38 -14.66 -13.69
N ALA A 333 14.08 -14.58 -13.94
CA ALA A 333 13.58 -14.43 -15.30
C ALA A 333 13.86 -12.98 -15.75
N PRO A 334 14.51 -12.77 -16.90
CA PRO A 334 14.65 -11.44 -17.45
C PRO A 334 13.28 -10.92 -17.90
N VAL A 335 12.99 -9.68 -17.53
CA VAL A 335 11.86 -8.91 -18.04
C VAL A 335 12.12 -8.65 -19.53
N SER A 336 11.64 -9.53 -20.41
CA SER A 336 11.48 -9.25 -21.84
C SER A 336 10.77 -10.38 -22.56
N SER A 337 9.48 -10.20 -22.86
CA SER A 337 8.90 -10.29 -24.20
C SER A 337 7.37 -10.24 -24.07
N PHE A 338 6.84 -9.06 -24.32
CA PHE A 338 5.44 -8.84 -24.66
C PHE A 338 5.16 -9.60 -25.95
N ASP A 339 4.60 -10.81 -25.82
CA ASP A 339 3.74 -11.48 -26.81
C ASP A 339 3.22 -12.77 -26.17
N GLN A 340 2.25 -12.62 -25.26
CA GLN A 340 1.37 -13.71 -24.87
C GLN A 340 -0.05 -13.37 -25.33
N THR A 341 -0.44 -14.12 -26.36
CA THR A 341 -1.72 -14.18 -27.07
C THR A 341 -2.93 -14.20 -26.13
N ASP A 342 -4.13 -13.99 -26.69
CA ASP A 342 -5.47 -13.89 -26.08
C ASP A 342 -5.93 -15.10 -25.22
N ASN A 343 -4.99 -15.81 -24.61
CA ASN A 343 -5.13 -17.03 -23.87
C ASN A 343 -5.05 -16.85 -22.35
N SER A 344 -5.00 -15.64 -21.80
CA SER A 344 -5.14 -15.45 -20.35
C SER A 344 -6.61 -15.34 -19.93
N ALA A 345 -6.88 -15.77 -18.70
CA ALA A 345 -8.15 -15.58 -18.04
C ALA A 345 -8.45 -14.09 -17.86
N ILE A 346 -9.73 -13.75 -17.85
CA ILE A 346 -10.23 -12.39 -17.67
C ILE A 346 -10.98 -12.32 -16.35
N GLY A 347 -10.74 -11.26 -15.60
CA GLY A 347 -11.43 -11.02 -14.34
C GLY A 347 -11.77 -9.56 -14.10
N ILE A 348 -12.62 -9.33 -13.11
CA ILE A 348 -13.00 -8.00 -12.62
C ILE A 348 -12.31 -7.73 -11.30
N VAL A 349 -11.72 -6.54 -11.18
CA VAL A 349 -11.05 -6.11 -9.96
C VAL A 349 -12.09 -5.82 -8.89
N LEU A 350 -12.04 -6.55 -7.78
CA LEU A 350 -12.90 -6.33 -6.61
C LEU A 350 -12.29 -5.30 -5.68
N LYS A 351 -11.01 -5.48 -5.38
CA LYS A 351 -10.23 -4.63 -4.48
C LYS A 351 -8.84 -4.46 -5.02
N THR A 352 -8.27 -3.29 -4.83
CA THR A 352 -6.88 -3.01 -5.12
C THR A 352 -6.04 -3.26 -3.87
N GLY A 353 -4.85 -3.83 -4.03
CA GLY A 353 -4.06 -4.40 -2.93
C GLY A 353 -3.63 -3.44 -1.83
N LYS A 354 -3.86 -2.11 -1.96
CA LYS A 354 -3.59 -1.18 -0.85
C LYS A 354 -4.80 -0.65 -0.10
N LYS A 355 -6.00 -0.55 -0.66
CA LYS A 355 -7.07 0.19 0.03
C LYS A 355 -8.43 -0.34 -0.35
N ASN A 356 -9.01 -1.22 0.48
CA ASN A 356 -10.45 -1.30 0.78
C ASN A 356 -10.80 -2.43 1.76
#